data_AF-A0A1H8CZK3-F1
#
_entry.id   AF-A0A1H8CZK3-F1
#
_cell.length_a   1.000
_cell.length_b   1.000
_cell.length_c   1.000
_cell.angle_alpha   90.00
_cell.angle_beta   90.00
_cell.angle_gamma   90.00
#
_symmetry.space_group_name_H-M   'P 1'
#
loop_
_entity.id
_entity.type
_entity.pdbx_description
1 polymer ?
#
loop_
_entity_poly.entity_id
_entity_poly.type
_entity_poly.pdbx_seq_one_letter_code
_entity_poly.pdbx_strand_id
1 'polypeptide(L)'
;MLSDGLWRIIRIGLVGLVLAAAAAGLVIGDSWLWAAVEWSPPTHVRFYAPNGFDTLTVMALLVAALVKAALLWLILRAPAPGPLNRRAKALRRLLYLAVAYALLLWLPIALLPNVVDAAFQFVLWTAIDVLYLLVIRWRSSMLRAAAGALFAVELAGMADELLDELDLPELGSGGIVGLGLMLGGVAATVITVVGQWRDGRWSRGTLIAGWSSVGVYALLIPLNLLFEEISSGSPAMPVMMDAVGLVSTVWMAATARELPADDRLADLPPARRRVVRVTVATVVVLPIIAVIHPEQTPHLTYTGWSPGCHDRPSFGDLKPAERGAVFLCLVRSTAGGVPPMFPDSLSDQAILAYGRALCRAKDRDEQEALLKRAGSARSGWGADPWDLVYVCPEVIGATHPELLRSSAETKSAHDAYIAEENARCRDPWPRTKGVVQATANYFLFVDGDPGYLVHDPADEAAEEAAEQAMDKVYDDSAGIGVARSAALIGHVEDVVDLCLTVKALRTAPPRRTAGWDQVNEVPIVSRSGQLTVPEKGEGEVGAGAPMPNLAIAGKGRYRLRVYVRVGDAGEEHLVVVFPGASRKRLELKP
;
A
#
# COMPACT_ATOMS: atom_id res chain seq x y z
N MET A 1 2.46 43.37 15.14
CA MET A 1 3.43 42.50 15.84
C MET A 1 2.74 42.03 17.11
N LEU A 2 2.65 40.73 17.32
CA LEU A 2 2.09 40.19 18.56
C LEU A 2 3.01 40.58 19.73
N SER A 3 2.46 40.85 20.91
CA SER A 3 3.27 41.16 22.09
C SER A 3 4.08 39.93 22.51
N ASP A 4 5.26 40.14 23.10
CA ASP A 4 6.12 39.05 23.62
C ASP A 4 5.36 38.12 24.58
N GLY A 5 4.34 38.64 25.27
CA GLY A 5 3.43 37.88 26.12
C GLY A 5 2.63 36.82 25.36
N LEU A 6 2.05 37.17 24.21
CA LEU A 6 1.25 36.21 23.43
C LEU A 6 2.12 35.08 22.86
N TRP A 7 3.34 35.41 22.41
CA TRP A 7 4.27 34.42 21.87
C TRP A 7 4.72 33.41 22.95
N ARG A 8 4.90 33.89 24.19
CA ARG A 8 5.18 33.03 25.34
C ARG A 8 4.01 32.09 25.66
N ILE A 9 2.77 32.57 25.57
CA ILE A 9 1.56 31.75 25.80
C ILE A 9 1.45 30.66 24.73
N ILE A 10 1.57 31.01 23.45
CA ILE A 10 1.50 30.06 22.34
C ILE A 10 2.56 28.97 22.49
N ARG A 11 3.81 29.36 22.81
CA ARG A 11 4.91 28.42 23.02
C ARG A 11 4.64 27.45 24.17
N ILE A 12 4.21 27.95 25.33
CA ILE A 12 3.90 27.12 26.49
C ILE A 12 2.71 26.19 26.18
N GLY A 13 1.68 26.70 25.51
CA GLY A 13 0.50 25.92 25.13
C GLY A 13 0.83 24.75 24.21
N LEU A 14 1.55 25.01 23.09
CA LEU A 14 1.92 23.96 22.13
C LEU A 14 2.86 22.90 22.72
N VAL A 15 3.87 23.32 23.47
CA VAL A 15 4.79 22.38 24.13
C VAL A 15 4.07 21.57 25.22
N GLY A 16 3.22 22.23 26.00
CA GLY A 16 2.41 21.55 27.02
C GLY A 16 1.44 20.55 26.41
N LEU A 17 0.83 20.87 25.26
CA LEU A 17 -0.09 19.98 24.54
C LEU A 17 0.60 18.69 24.08
N VAL A 18 1.78 18.79 23.44
CA VAL A 18 2.53 17.60 22.97
C VAL A 18 2.93 16.70 24.14
N LEU A 19 3.42 17.28 25.23
CA LEU A 19 3.81 16.50 26.43
C LEU A 19 2.61 15.90 27.16
N ALA A 20 1.49 16.62 27.23
CA ALA A 20 0.26 16.12 27.83
C ALA A 20 -0.34 14.98 26.99
N ALA A 21 -0.32 15.08 25.66
CA ALA A 21 -0.77 14.03 24.76
C ALA A 21 0.09 12.76 24.90
N ALA A 22 1.42 12.89 24.99
CA ALA A 22 2.32 11.76 25.23
C ALA A 22 2.04 11.07 26.59
N ALA A 23 1.88 11.84 27.66
CA ALA A 23 1.59 11.31 28.99
C ALA A 23 0.21 10.63 29.05
N ALA A 24 -0.80 11.22 28.41
CA ALA A 24 -2.14 10.66 28.35
C ALA A 24 -2.19 9.40 27.46
N GLY A 25 -1.48 9.38 26.33
CA GLY A 25 -1.34 8.20 25.47
C GLY A 25 -0.67 7.03 26.19
N LEU A 26 0.34 7.31 27.04
CA LEU A 26 1.00 6.30 27.87
C LEU A 26 0.09 5.72 28.96
N VAL A 27 -0.75 6.55 29.58
CA VAL A 27 -1.60 6.14 30.71
C VAL A 27 -2.90 5.47 30.24
N ILE A 28 -3.52 6.00 29.18
CA ILE A 28 -4.85 5.59 28.72
C ILE A 28 -4.76 4.51 27.62
N GLY A 29 -3.63 4.41 26.92
CA GLY A 29 -3.45 3.47 25.81
C GLY A 29 -4.25 3.84 24.55
N ASP A 30 -4.79 5.07 24.47
CA ASP A 30 -5.56 5.53 23.32
C ASP A 30 -4.61 5.93 22.17
N SER A 31 -4.73 5.23 21.05
CA SER A 31 -3.97 5.49 19.82
C SER A 31 -4.22 6.89 19.24
N TRP A 32 -5.36 7.51 19.54
CA TRP A 32 -5.69 8.85 19.08
C TRP A 32 -4.82 9.94 19.70
N LEU A 33 -4.34 9.72 20.93
CA LEU A 33 -3.46 10.66 21.62
C LEU A 33 -2.04 10.64 21.05
N TRP A 34 -1.63 9.51 20.47
CA TRP A 34 -0.36 9.38 19.78
C TRP A 34 -0.34 10.09 18.42
N ALA A 35 -1.48 10.25 17.75
CA ALA A 35 -1.59 11.04 16.52
C ALA A 35 -1.14 12.51 16.73
N ALA A 36 -1.41 13.08 17.92
CA ALA A 36 -0.95 14.42 18.28
C ALA A 36 0.56 14.51 18.51
N VAL A 37 1.19 13.41 18.94
CA VAL A 37 2.65 13.31 19.10
C VAL A 37 3.33 13.09 17.76
N GLU A 38 2.75 12.25 16.92
CA GLU A 38 3.27 11.89 15.61
C GLU A 38 3.09 13.03 14.59
N TRP A 39 2.16 13.97 14.80
CA TRP A 39 1.72 14.91 13.77
C TRP A 39 1.32 14.17 12.50
N SER A 40 0.50 13.13 12.65
CA SER A 40 -0.06 12.34 11.55
C SER A 40 -1.60 12.35 11.65
N PRO A 41 -2.33 12.21 10.53
CA PRO A 41 -3.78 12.07 10.58
C PRO A 41 -4.13 10.76 11.33
N PRO A 42 -5.15 10.74 12.20
CA PRO A 42 -5.51 9.53 12.97
C PRO A 42 -5.83 8.30 12.10
N THR A 43 -6.21 8.52 10.84
CA THR A 43 -6.49 7.46 9.86
C THR A 43 -5.27 6.62 9.54
N HIS A 44 -4.07 7.22 9.56
CA HIS A 44 -2.81 6.50 9.32
C HIS A 44 -2.43 5.65 10.54
N VAL A 45 -2.68 6.15 11.75
CA VAL A 45 -2.38 5.43 13.00
C VAL A 45 -3.16 4.11 13.14
N ARG A 46 -4.43 4.07 12.72
CA ARG A 46 -5.22 2.83 12.71
C ARG A 46 -4.72 1.78 11.71
N PHE A 47 -4.12 2.24 10.62
CA PHE A 47 -3.57 1.36 9.59
C PHE A 47 -2.28 0.66 10.07
N TYR A 48 -1.42 1.38 10.79
CA TYR A 48 -0.13 0.83 11.25
C TYR A 48 -0.21 -0.05 12.50
N ALA A 49 -1.28 0.02 13.28
CA ALA A 49 -1.37 -0.67 14.56
C ALA A 49 -2.81 -1.12 14.92
N PRO A 50 -3.44 -2.01 14.12
CA PRO A 50 -4.78 -2.52 14.41
C PRO A 50 -4.89 -3.21 15.78
N ASN A 51 -3.76 -3.74 16.29
CA ASN A 51 -3.66 -4.42 17.59
C ASN A 51 -2.96 -3.57 18.67
N GLY A 52 -2.77 -2.27 18.44
CA GLY A 52 -2.00 -1.38 19.33
C GLY A 52 -0.50 -1.32 19.02
N PHE A 53 0.21 -0.39 19.68
CA PHE A 53 1.65 -0.17 19.46
C PHE A 53 2.50 -1.13 20.29
N ASP A 54 3.57 -1.66 19.69
CA ASP A 54 4.58 -2.44 20.41
C ASP A 54 5.40 -1.54 21.37
N THR A 55 6.09 -2.16 22.33
CA THR A 55 6.90 -1.45 23.33
C THR A 55 7.96 -0.56 22.67
N LEU A 56 8.54 -0.99 21.55
CA LEU A 56 9.54 -0.22 20.82
C LEU A 56 8.96 1.07 20.24
N THR A 57 7.78 1.01 19.61
CA THR A 57 7.12 2.19 19.05
C THR A 57 6.65 3.13 20.16
N VAL A 58 6.10 2.63 21.28
CA VAL A 58 5.73 3.48 22.42
C VAL A 58 6.96 4.24 22.95
N MET A 59 8.10 3.57 23.08
CA MET A 59 9.35 4.22 23.49
C MET A 59 9.83 5.25 22.46
N ALA A 60 9.75 4.94 21.16
CA ALA A 60 10.08 5.88 20.09
C ALA A 60 9.18 7.13 20.12
N LEU A 61 7.87 6.95 20.31
CA LEU A 61 6.90 8.04 20.42
C LEU A 61 7.17 8.94 21.64
N LEU A 62 7.55 8.37 22.79
CA LEU A 62 7.94 9.14 23.96
C LEU A 62 9.21 9.98 23.72
N VAL A 63 10.23 9.38 23.10
CA VAL A 63 11.45 10.11 22.72
C VAL A 63 11.13 11.19 21.70
N ALA A 64 10.34 10.88 20.67
CA ALA A 64 9.89 11.83 19.67
C ALA A 64 9.13 12.99 20.31
N ALA A 65 8.21 12.75 21.25
CA ALA A 65 7.48 13.80 21.95
C ALA A 65 8.42 14.80 22.66
N LEU A 66 9.44 14.29 23.35
CA LEU A 66 10.43 15.14 24.06
C LEU A 66 11.29 15.94 23.07
N VAL A 67 11.76 15.31 22.00
CA VAL A 67 12.54 15.97 20.94
C VAL A 67 11.70 17.05 20.27
N LYS A 68 10.48 16.73 19.84
CA LYS A 68 9.51 17.64 19.22
C LYS A 68 9.19 18.84 20.13
N ALA A 69 8.94 18.60 21.41
CA ALA A 69 8.73 19.65 22.40
C ALA A 69 9.93 20.61 22.51
N ALA A 70 11.16 20.07 22.52
CA ALA A 70 12.37 20.87 22.55
C ALA A 70 12.57 21.69 21.25
N LEU A 71 12.34 21.08 20.09
CA LEU A 71 12.46 21.76 18.79
C LEU A 71 11.39 22.84 18.60
N LEU A 72 10.13 22.58 18.99
CA LEU A 72 9.07 23.59 19.02
C LEU A 72 9.43 24.79 19.87
N TRP A 73 10.06 24.56 21.03
CA TRP A 73 10.51 25.65 21.89
C TRP A 73 11.55 26.56 21.19
N LEU A 74 12.37 25.99 20.31
CA LEU A 74 13.35 26.73 19.49
C LEU A 74 12.72 27.43 18.29
N ILE A 75 11.76 26.79 17.62
CA ILE A 75 11.01 27.32 16.48
C ILE A 75 10.18 28.53 16.93
N LEU A 76 9.44 28.37 18.03
CA LEU A 76 8.56 29.39 18.61
C LEU A 76 9.34 30.38 19.48
N ARG A 77 10.50 30.86 19.04
CA ARG A 77 11.16 32.03 19.68
C ARG A 77 10.82 33.31 18.93
N ALA A 78 10.66 34.40 19.68
CA ALA A 78 10.24 35.68 19.13
C ALA A 78 11.24 36.17 18.05
N PRO A 79 10.76 36.77 16.95
CA PRO A 79 11.62 37.37 15.93
C PRO A 79 12.55 38.43 16.54
N ALA A 80 13.80 38.53 16.07
CA ALA A 80 14.68 39.59 16.54
C ALA A 80 14.15 40.96 16.06
N PRO A 81 14.07 41.97 16.96
CA PRO A 81 13.65 43.31 16.59
C PRO A 81 14.71 43.95 15.68
N GLY A 82 14.27 44.78 14.73
CA GLY A 82 15.17 45.54 13.87
C GLY A 82 14.56 45.87 12.51
N PRO A 83 15.13 46.86 11.79
CA PRO A 83 14.67 47.25 10.48
C PRO A 83 14.88 46.12 9.46
N LEU A 84 13.90 45.95 8.57
CA LEU A 84 13.97 45.01 7.46
C LEU A 84 13.72 45.74 6.15
N ASN A 85 14.56 45.52 5.16
CA ASN A 85 14.24 45.91 3.80
C ASN A 85 13.09 45.05 3.23
N ARG A 86 12.46 45.50 2.14
CA ARG A 86 11.29 44.83 1.54
C ARG A 86 11.54 43.36 1.22
N ARG A 87 12.75 43.01 0.77
CA ARG A 87 13.12 41.63 0.39
C ARG A 87 13.32 40.73 1.61
N ALA A 88 14.03 41.20 2.63
CA ALA A 88 14.22 40.48 3.88
C ALA A 88 12.89 40.29 4.63
N LYS A 89 11.97 41.26 4.54
CA LYS A 89 10.60 41.14 5.06
C LYS A 89 9.80 40.07 4.31
N ALA A 90 9.93 39.99 2.99
CA ALA A 90 9.28 38.94 2.20
C ALA A 90 9.86 37.55 2.56
N LEU A 91 11.19 37.42 2.58
CA LEU A 91 11.86 36.16 2.92
C LEU A 91 11.48 35.69 4.33
N ARG A 92 11.50 36.59 5.31
CA ARG A 92 11.05 36.28 6.69
C ARG A 92 9.62 35.74 6.70
N ARG A 93 8.71 36.33 5.92
CA ARG A 93 7.30 35.88 5.86
C ARG A 93 7.18 34.50 5.21
N LEU A 94 7.87 34.26 4.10
CA LEU A 94 7.83 32.97 3.41
C LEU A 94 8.48 31.86 4.24
N LEU A 95 9.58 32.13 4.95
CA LEU A 95 10.18 31.16 5.87
C LEU A 95 9.24 30.83 7.04
N TYR A 96 8.52 31.81 7.60
CA TYR A 96 7.50 31.51 8.59
C TYR A 96 6.27 30.80 8.01
N LEU A 97 5.95 31.01 6.73
CA LEU A 97 4.92 30.24 6.03
C LEU A 97 5.36 28.78 5.84
N ALA A 98 6.61 28.52 5.44
CA ALA A 98 7.18 27.18 5.36
C ALA A 98 7.20 26.49 6.74
N VAL A 99 7.57 27.21 7.80
CA VAL A 99 7.49 26.71 9.19
C VAL A 99 6.04 26.41 9.59
N ALA A 100 5.09 27.29 9.25
CA ALA A 100 3.67 27.07 9.55
C ALA A 100 3.11 25.88 8.76
N TYR A 101 3.57 25.70 7.52
CA TYR A 101 3.23 24.55 6.70
C TYR A 101 3.70 23.25 7.35
N ALA A 102 5.00 23.16 7.69
CA ALA A 102 5.60 21.99 8.32
C ALA A 102 4.95 21.62 9.67
N LEU A 103 4.46 22.61 10.43
CA LEU A 103 3.86 22.35 11.73
C LEU A 103 2.35 22.09 11.70
N LEU A 104 1.61 22.76 10.80
CA LEU A 104 0.15 22.85 10.91
C LEU A 104 -0.59 22.82 9.56
N LEU A 105 -0.11 23.53 8.53
CA LEU A 105 -0.90 23.66 7.29
C LEU A 105 -0.88 22.40 6.43
N TRP A 106 0.06 21.48 6.65
CA TRP A 106 0.06 20.18 5.96
C TRP A 106 -1.25 19.41 6.21
N LEU A 107 -1.86 19.50 7.40
CA LEU A 107 -3.10 18.76 7.73
C LEU A 107 -4.31 19.18 6.86
N PRO A 108 -4.69 20.47 6.75
CA PRO A 108 -5.76 20.88 5.84
C PRO A 108 -5.36 20.77 4.37
N ILE A 109 -4.07 20.84 4.02
CA ILE A 109 -3.61 20.69 2.64
C ILE A 109 -3.67 19.22 2.19
N ALA A 110 -3.43 18.28 3.10
CA ALA A 110 -3.63 16.85 2.85
C ALA A 110 -5.10 16.45 2.58
N LEU A 111 -6.06 17.37 2.81
CA LEU A 111 -7.45 17.19 2.40
C LEU A 111 -7.74 17.71 0.99
N LEU A 112 -6.79 18.42 0.39
CA LEU A 112 -6.86 18.90 -0.98
C LEU A 112 -6.23 17.86 -1.91
N PRO A 113 -6.51 17.90 -3.22
CA PRO A 113 -5.80 17.08 -4.20
C PRO A 113 -4.29 17.30 -4.09
N ASN A 114 -3.50 16.23 -4.17
CA ASN A 114 -2.04 16.27 -4.03
C ASN A 114 -1.37 17.29 -4.95
N VAL A 115 -1.87 17.45 -6.18
CA VAL A 115 -1.43 18.49 -7.13
C VAL A 115 -1.44 19.91 -6.55
N VAL A 116 -2.39 20.23 -5.66
CA VAL A 116 -2.48 21.54 -5.00
C VAL A 116 -1.35 21.70 -3.99
N ASP A 117 -0.99 20.65 -3.28
CA ASP A 117 0.12 20.64 -2.33
C ASP A 117 1.46 20.78 -3.05
N ALA A 118 1.70 19.94 -4.07
CA ALA A 118 2.90 19.99 -4.91
C ALA A 118 3.07 21.39 -5.56
N ALA A 119 2.00 21.95 -6.11
CA ALA A 119 2.03 23.28 -6.71
C ALA A 119 2.32 24.38 -5.67
N PHE A 120 1.71 24.28 -4.48
CA PHE A 120 1.95 25.22 -3.39
C PHE A 120 3.41 25.19 -2.92
N GLN A 121 3.96 23.99 -2.71
CA GLN A 121 5.35 23.78 -2.33
C GLN A 121 6.31 24.33 -3.38
N PHE A 122 6.11 23.97 -4.64
CA PHE A 122 6.94 24.45 -5.75
C PHE A 122 6.98 25.98 -5.80
N VAL A 123 5.82 26.65 -5.70
CA VAL A 123 5.74 28.11 -5.71
C VAL A 123 6.40 28.73 -4.48
N LEU A 124 6.19 28.13 -3.30
CA LEU A 124 6.76 28.60 -2.04
C LEU A 124 8.29 28.56 -2.06
N TRP A 125 8.87 27.40 -2.41
CA TRP A 125 10.31 27.20 -2.45
C TRP A 125 10.98 28.02 -3.55
N THR A 126 10.38 28.10 -4.74
CA THR A 126 10.87 28.99 -5.80
C THR A 126 11.02 30.43 -5.31
N ALA A 127 10.02 30.94 -4.58
CA ALA A 127 10.06 32.29 -4.04
C ALA A 127 11.11 32.46 -2.92
N ILE A 128 11.30 31.44 -2.08
CA ILE A 128 12.32 31.41 -1.02
C ILE A 128 13.72 31.44 -1.63
N ASP A 129 14.02 30.60 -2.62
CA ASP A 129 15.36 30.47 -3.22
C ASP A 129 15.79 31.73 -3.96
N VAL A 130 14.88 32.31 -4.75
CA VAL A 130 15.11 33.60 -5.40
C VAL A 130 15.42 34.67 -4.34
N LEU A 131 14.70 34.68 -3.22
CA LEU A 131 14.97 35.62 -2.15
C LEU A 131 16.27 35.31 -1.39
N TYR A 132 16.66 34.05 -1.22
CA TYR A 132 17.97 33.70 -0.67
C TYR A 132 19.11 34.23 -1.54
N LEU A 133 19.04 34.07 -2.86
CA LEU A 133 20.00 34.65 -3.80
C LEU A 133 20.06 36.19 -3.70
N LEU A 134 18.95 36.85 -3.39
CA LEU A 134 18.85 38.30 -3.32
C LEU A 134 19.20 38.89 -1.95
N VAL A 135 18.95 38.15 -0.86
CA VAL A 135 19.09 38.63 0.52
C VAL A 135 20.44 38.25 1.12
N ILE A 136 20.96 37.06 0.82
CA ILE A 136 22.31 36.64 1.28
C ILE A 136 23.38 37.44 0.53
N ARG A 137 24.35 37.96 1.28
CA ARG A 137 25.51 38.69 0.74
C ARG A 137 26.57 37.70 0.26
N TRP A 138 26.37 37.19 -0.95
CA TRP A 138 27.33 36.32 -1.62
C TRP A 138 28.65 37.07 -1.91
N ARG A 139 29.73 36.68 -1.23
CA ARG A 139 31.05 37.34 -1.33
C ARG A 139 31.69 37.17 -2.71
N SER A 140 31.35 36.11 -3.45
CA SER A 140 31.79 35.90 -4.84
C SER A 140 30.59 35.67 -5.77
N SER A 141 30.72 36.12 -7.03
CA SER A 141 29.74 35.84 -8.08
C SER A 141 29.64 34.36 -8.40
N MET A 142 30.76 33.63 -8.31
CA MET A 142 30.81 32.18 -8.52
C MET A 142 29.98 31.42 -7.48
N LEU A 143 30.07 31.80 -6.20
CA LEU A 143 29.29 31.14 -5.13
C LEU A 143 27.80 31.40 -5.32
N ARG A 144 27.43 32.62 -5.74
CA ARG A 144 26.04 32.97 -6.08
C ARG A 144 25.53 32.18 -7.29
N ALA A 145 26.35 31.99 -8.33
CA ALA A 145 25.99 31.22 -9.51
C ALA A 145 25.84 29.73 -9.16
N ALA A 146 26.75 29.18 -8.35
CA ALA A 146 26.65 27.82 -7.84
C ALA A 146 25.37 27.63 -7.02
N ALA A 147 25.03 28.57 -6.13
CA ALA A 147 23.78 28.52 -5.39
C ALA A 147 22.56 28.55 -6.31
N GLY A 148 22.55 29.41 -7.34
CA GLY A 148 21.46 29.45 -8.31
C GLY A 148 21.30 28.17 -9.12
N ALA A 149 22.41 27.51 -9.47
CA ALA A 149 22.37 26.21 -10.14
C ALA A 149 21.82 25.11 -9.22
N LEU A 150 22.24 25.07 -7.95
CA LEU A 150 21.76 24.08 -6.99
C LEU A 150 20.27 24.27 -6.65
N PHE A 151 19.80 25.52 -6.48
CA PHE A 151 18.36 25.79 -6.33
C PHE A 151 17.57 25.39 -7.57
N ALA A 152 18.11 25.57 -8.78
CA ALA A 152 17.43 25.10 -9.98
C ALA A 152 17.30 23.58 -10.03
N VAL A 153 18.29 22.82 -9.53
CA VAL A 153 18.21 21.35 -9.43
C VAL A 153 17.18 20.93 -8.39
N GLU A 154 17.15 21.58 -7.22
CA GLU A 154 16.12 21.34 -6.19
C GLU A 154 14.71 21.59 -6.73
N LEU A 155 14.49 22.74 -7.39
CA LEU A 155 13.20 23.08 -8.00
C LEU A 155 12.84 22.18 -9.17
N ALA A 156 13.82 21.64 -9.91
CA ALA A 156 13.53 20.64 -10.93
C ALA A 156 12.94 19.37 -10.32
N GLY A 157 13.36 18.98 -9.11
CA GLY A 157 12.79 17.84 -8.41
C GLY A 157 11.37 18.09 -7.90
N MET A 158 11.11 19.29 -7.36
CA MET A 158 9.73 19.67 -6.99
C MET A 158 8.82 19.83 -8.22
N ALA A 159 9.38 20.23 -9.37
CA ALA A 159 8.64 20.30 -10.63
C ALA A 159 8.32 18.90 -11.16
N ASP A 160 9.22 17.94 -11.02
CA ASP A 160 9.02 16.54 -11.38
C ASP A 160 7.85 15.93 -10.58
N GLU A 161 7.83 16.12 -9.26
CA GLU A 161 6.72 15.71 -8.39
C GLU A 161 5.39 16.37 -8.78
N LEU A 162 5.39 17.64 -9.18
CA LEU A 162 4.19 18.31 -9.68
C LEU A 162 3.74 17.78 -11.05
N LEU A 163 4.66 17.34 -11.91
CA LEU A 163 4.34 16.75 -13.20
C LEU A 163 3.71 15.37 -13.02
N ASP A 164 4.27 14.55 -12.13
CA ASP A 164 3.69 13.26 -11.73
C ASP A 164 2.24 13.42 -11.25
N GLU A 165 2.00 14.34 -10.31
CA GLU A 165 0.65 14.62 -9.79
C GLU A 165 -0.33 15.24 -10.81
N LEU A 166 0.17 15.69 -11.96
CA LEU A 166 -0.63 16.19 -13.08
C LEU A 166 -0.85 15.14 -14.19
N ASP A 167 -0.36 13.91 -13.99
CA ASP A 167 -0.29 12.86 -15.01
C ASP A 167 0.47 13.35 -16.28
N LEU A 168 1.48 14.19 -16.09
CA LEU A 168 2.32 14.75 -17.15
C LEU A 168 3.68 14.05 -17.21
N PRO A 169 4.41 14.15 -18.34
CA PRO A 169 5.71 13.49 -18.48
C PRO A 169 6.71 13.94 -17.40
N GLU A 170 7.12 13.01 -16.55
CA GLU A 170 8.19 13.17 -15.58
C GLU A 170 9.55 13.46 -16.27
N LEU A 171 10.42 14.16 -15.56
CA LEU A 171 11.81 14.42 -15.92
C LEU A 171 12.69 13.16 -15.85
N GLY A 172 12.21 12.10 -15.20
CA GLY A 172 12.72 10.74 -15.38
C GLY A 172 12.41 9.80 -14.22
N SER A 173 11.63 8.75 -14.47
CA SER A 173 11.18 7.73 -13.50
C SER A 173 12.27 6.77 -12.98
N GLY A 174 13.55 7.08 -13.16
CA GLY A 174 14.66 6.23 -12.74
C GLY A 174 15.13 6.58 -11.33
N GLY A 175 15.34 5.58 -10.46
CA GLY A 175 15.85 5.80 -9.09
C GLY A 175 17.16 6.60 -9.00
N ILE A 176 17.96 6.64 -10.08
CA ILE A 176 19.15 7.49 -10.20
C ILE A 176 18.79 8.99 -10.28
N VAL A 177 17.73 9.33 -11.01
CA VAL A 177 17.24 10.70 -11.17
C VAL A 177 16.67 11.19 -9.84
N GLY A 178 15.81 10.38 -9.20
CA GLY A 178 15.28 10.68 -7.86
C GLY A 178 16.37 10.90 -6.81
N LEU A 179 17.40 10.03 -6.78
CA LEU A 179 18.56 10.22 -5.91
C LEU A 179 19.33 11.51 -6.22
N GLY A 180 19.51 11.83 -7.51
CA GLY A 180 20.16 13.06 -7.95
C GLY A 180 19.42 14.32 -7.51
N LEU A 181 18.09 14.31 -7.61
CA LEU A 181 17.22 15.41 -7.16
C LEU A 181 17.26 15.58 -5.64
N MET A 182 17.20 14.47 -4.89
CA MET A 182 17.32 14.49 -3.43
C MET A 182 18.68 15.04 -2.98
N LEU A 183 19.78 14.62 -3.61
CA LEU A 183 21.11 15.16 -3.37
C LEU A 183 21.21 16.65 -3.75
N GLY A 184 20.43 17.08 -4.75
CA GLY A 184 20.27 18.48 -5.14
C GLY A 184 19.76 19.35 -3.99
N GLY A 185 18.68 18.95 -3.31
CA GLY A 185 18.16 19.65 -2.13
C GLY A 185 19.15 19.71 -0.96
N VAL A 186 19.91 18.64 -0.73
CA VAL A 186 21.00 18.64 0.27
C VAL A 186 22.08 19.65 -0.10
N ALA A 187 22.51 19.65 -1.36
CA ALA A 187 23.52 20.59 -1.85
C ALA A 187 23.03 22.05 -1.78
N ALA A 188 21.75 22.31 -2.07
CA ALA A 188 21.10 23.61 -1.92
C ALA A 188 21.07 24.09 -0.45
N THR A 189 20.81 23.20 0.48
CA THR A 189 20.90 23.49 1.92
C THR A 189 22.34 23.84 2.32
N VAL A 190 23.32 23.02 1.92
CA VAL A 190 24.75 23.24 2.20
C VAL A 190 25.21 24.60 1.69
N ILE A 191 24.94 24.92 0.42
CA ILE A 191 25.38 26.19 -0.17
C ILE A 191 24.72 27.39 0.49
N THR A 192 23.46 27.25 0.95
CA THR A 192 22.75 28.28 1.71
C THR A 192 23.40 28.52 3.06
N VAL A 193 23.73 27.46 3.82
CA VAL A 193 24.42 27.57 5.12
C VAL A 193 25.81 28.18 4.95
N VAL A 194 26.56 27.79 3.91
CA VAL A 194 27.86 28.42 3.57
C VAL A 194 27.68 29.90 3.23
N GLY A 195 26.64 30.24 2.48
CA GLY A 195 26.26 31.63 2.17
C GLY A 195 25.97 32.44 3.42
N GLN A 196 25.16 31.90 4.34
CA GLN A 196 24.82 32.50 5.63
C GLN A 196 26.06 32.70 6.49
N TRP A 197 26.94 31.71 6.58
CA TRP A 197 28.20 31.79 7.32
C TRP A 197 29.11 32.90 6.79
N ARG A 198 29.23 33.02 5.45
CA ARG A 198 30.05 34.05 4.80
C ARG A 198 29.48 35.46 4.91
N ASP A 199 28.15 35.58 4.98
CA ASP A 199 27.46 36.86 5.20
C ASP A 199 27.70 37.37 6.63
N GLY A 200 27.77 36.46 7.61
CA GLY A 200 28.15 36.77 9.00
C GLY A 200 27.03 37.35 9.86
N ARG A 201 25.84 37.57 9.30
CA ARG A 201 24.66 38.06 10.03
C ARG A 201 23.98 37.01 10.90
N TRP A 202 24.15 35.73 10.56
CA TRP A 202 23.52 34.63 11.27
C TRP A 202 24.39 34.14 12.42
N SER A 203 23.75 33.84 13.55
CA SER A 203 24.40 33.35 14.75
C SER A 203 24.99 31.96 14.51
N ARG A 204 25.97 31.57 15.35
CA ARG A 204 26.50 30.20 15.37
C ARG A 204 25.39 29.17 15.60
N GLY A 205 24.37 29.50 16.38
CA GLY A 205 23.23 28.60 16.63
C GLY A 205 22.43 28.31 15.37
N THR A 206 22.14 29.34 14.56
CA THR A 206 21.46 29.16 13.26
C THR A 206 22.29 28.32 12.29
N LEU A 207 23.60 28.56 12.24
CA LEU A 207 24.50 27.79 11.38
C LEU A 207 24.62 26.33 11.82
N ILE A 208 24.69 26.07 13.13
CA ILE A 208 24.69 24.71 13.68
C ILE A 208 23.38 24.01 13.31
N ALA A 209 22.22 24.66 13.47
CA ALA A 209 20.93 24.09 13.07
C ALA A 209 20.88 23.76 11.57
N GLY A 210 21.43 24.64 10.72
CA GLY A 210 21.55 24.38 9.28
C GLY A 210 22.42 23.18 8.95
N TRP A 211 23.60 23.07 9.56
CA TRP A 211 24.47 21.90 9.38
C TRP A 211 23.86 20.61 9.94
N SER A 212 23.15 20.70 11.07
CA SER A 212 22.41 19.56 11.61
C SER A 212 21.31 19.10 10.64
N SER A 213 20.62 20.02 9.96
CA SER A 213 19.64 19.68 8.92
C SER A 213 20.27 18.90 7.77
N VAL A 214 21.49 19.25 7.35
CA VAL A 214 22.24 18.47 6.33
C VAL A 214 22.54 17.06 6.84
N GLY A 215 22.92 16.92 8.12
CA GLY A 215 23.17 15.62 8.75
C GLY A 215 21.93 14.73 8.78
N VAL A 216 20.73 15.31 8.93
CA VAL A 216 19.46 14.58 8.83
C VAL A 216 19.30 13.95 7.44
N TYR A 217 19.50 14.72 6.37
CA TYR A 217 19.42 14.19 5.01
C TYR A 217 20.49 13.14 4.72
N ALA A 218 21.71 13.33 5.23
CA ALA A 218 22.79 12.36 5.09
C ALA A 218 22.51 11.03 5.83
N LEU A 219 21.66 11.05 6.86
CA LEU A 219 21.16 9.85 7.53
C LEU A 219 19.98 9.22 6.78
N LEU A 220 19.05 10.04 6.29
CA LEU A 220 17.84 9.61 5.55
C LEU A 220 18.19 8.91 4.23
N ILE A 221 19.15 9.43 3.47
CA ILE A 221 19.48 8.90 2.13
C ILE A 221 19.91 7.42 2.19
N PRO A 222 20.93 7.03 3.00
CA PRO A 222 21.30 5.63 3.12
C PRO A 222 20.19 4.78 3.74
N LEU A 223 19.39 5.35 4.66
CA LEU A 223 18.32 4.60 5.31
C LEU A 223 17.21 4.26 4.33
N ASN A 224 16.77 5.19 3.49
CA ASN A 224 15.78 4.89 2.45
C ASN A 224 16.31 3.87 1.44
N LEU A 225 17.57 4.01 0.98
CA LEU A 225 18.18 3.08 0.03
C LEU A 225 18.40 1.66 0.59
N LEU A 226 18.68 1.54 1.89
CA LEU A 226 18.95 0.24 2.54
C LEU A 226 17.69 -0.45 3.07
N PHE A 227 16.62 0.31 3.37
CA PHE A 227 15.43 -0.21 4.05
C PHE A 227 14.18 -0.31 3.16
N GLU A 228 14.18 0.17 1.91
CA GLU A 228 13.13 -0.20 0.94
C GLU A 228 13.01 -1.73 0.76
N GLU A 229 14.10 -2.48 0.96
CA GLU A 229 14.11 -3.95 0.90
C GLU A 229 13.74 -4.64 2.23
N ILE A 230 13.77 -3.92 3.35
CA ILE A 230 13.52 -4.49 4.69
C ILE A 230 12.34 -3.76 5.28
N SER A 231 11.14 -4.16 4.83
CA SER A 231 9.87 -3.77 5.44
C SER A 231 9.77 -4.40 6.84
N SER A 232 10.59 -3.93 7.79
CA SER A 232 10.42 -4.26 9.19
C SER A 232 9.15 -3.56 9.61
N GLY A 233 8.07 -4.30 9.88
CA GLY A 233 6.74 -3.76 10.20
C GLY A 233 6.63 -2.92 11.49
N SER A 234 7.72 -2.31 11.96
CA SER A 234 7.76 -1.43 13.14
C SER A 234 7.67 0.05 12.72
N PRO A 235 6.66 0.80 13.21
CA PRO A 235 6.52 2.24 12.95
C PRO A 235 7.54 3.11 13.72
N ALA A 236 8.40 2.53 14.56
CA ALA A 236 9.35 3.27 15.39
C ALA A 236 10.35 4.13 14.58
N MET A 237 10.82 3.64 13.43
CA MET A 237 11.75 4.39 12.57
C MET A 237 11.07 5.61 11.93
N PRO A 238 9.91 5.48 11.25
CA PRO A 238 9.17 6.62 10.71
C PRO A 238 8.89 7.71 11.76
N VAL A 239 8.46 7.32 12.96
CA VAL A 239 8.21 8.23 14.09
C VAL A 239 9.45 9.06 14.44
N MET A 240 10.61 8.41 14.47
CA MET A 240 11.88 9.09 14.77
C MET A 240 12.33 9.98 13.61
N MET A 241 12.11 9.56 12.37
CA MET A 241 12.47 10.37 11.20
C MET A 241 11.64 11.64 11.09
N ASP A 242 10.35 11.59 11.41
CA ASP A 242 9.51 12.78 11.46
C ASP A 242 10.00 13.79 12.53
N ALA A 243 10.32 13.30 13.73
CA ALA A 243 10.87 14.14 14.80
C ALA A 243 12.20 14.80 14.40
N VAL A 244 13.05 14.07 13.69
CA VAL A 244 14.35 14.55 13.19
C VAL A 244 14.16 15.54 12.02
N GLY A 245 13.12 15.38 11.20
CA GLY A 245 12.75 16.31 10.13
C GLY A 245 12.53 17.75 10.59
N LEU A 246 12.08 17.95 11.83
CA LEU A 246 11.89 19.29 12.42
C LEU A 246 13.18 20.09 12.64
N VAL A 247 14.35 19.46 12.54
CA VAL A 247 15.64 20.17 12.60
C VAL A 247 15.77 21.19 11.46
N SER A 248 15.29 20.85 10.26
CA SER A 248 15.24 21.80 9.13
C SER A 248 14.30 22.98 9.44
N THR A 249 13.19 22.71 10.11
CA THR A 249 12.20 23.72 10.54
C THR A 249 12.78 24.66 11.61
N VAL A 250 13.59 24.14 12.54
CA VAL A 250 14.35 24.97 13.50
C VAL A 250 15.30 25.91 12.76
N TRP A 251 16.03 25.41 11.75
CA TRP A 251 16.92 26.24 10.94
C TRP A 251 16.16 27.34 10.20
N MET A 252 15.07 27.00 9.49
CA MET A 252 14.22 27.99 8.79
C MET A 252 13.69 29.08 9.74
N ALA A 253 13.17 28.68 10.90
CA ALA A 253 12.68 29.62 11.91
C ALA A 253 13.79 30.51 12.50
N ALA A 254 14.98 29.95 12.72
CA ALA A 254 16.14 30.69 13.20
C ALA A 254 16.66 31.69 12.15
N THR A 255 16.76 31.29 10.89
CA THR A 255 17.10 32.16 9.76
C THR A 255 16.10 33.29 9.62
N ALA A 256 14.79 33.01 9.70
CA ALA A 256 13.71 34.01 9.68
C ALA A 256 13.83 35.03 10.82
N ARG A 257 14.11 34.54 12.04
CA ARG A 257 14.28 35.34 13.25
C ARG A 257 15.46 36.30 13.15
N GLU A 258 16.60 35.83 12.63
CA GLU A 258 17.88 36.56 12.58
C GLU A 258 18.10 37.38 11.30
N LEU A 259 17.05 37.56 10.50
CA LEU A 259 17.06 38.40 9.29
C LEU A 259 17.19 39.95 9.44
N PRO A 260 17.22 40.62 10.63
CA PRO A 260 17.35 42.08 10.67
C PRO A 260 18.57 42.61 9.90
N ALA A 261 18.44 43.82 9.36
CA ALA A 261 19.54 44.48 8.68
C ALA A 261 20.54 45.05 9.70
N ASP A 262 21.81 44.62 9.62
CA ASP A 262 22.90 45.43 10.14
C ASP A 262 23.09 46.66 9.25
N ASP A 263 23.01 47.84 9.86
CA ASP A 263 23.03 49.17 9.26
C ASP A 263 24.39 49.61 8.69
N ARG A 264 25.32 48.67 8.44
CA ARG A 264 26.57 48.99 7.73
C ARG A 264 26.32 48.97 6.22
N LEU A 265 25.96 50.15 5.73
CA LEU A 265 25.97 50.62 4.35
C LEU A 265 27.14 50.01 3.54
N ALA A 266 26.79 49.35 2.44
CA ALA A 266 27.68 49.18 1.30
C ALA A 266 26.84 49.40 0.04
N ASP A 267 26.87 50.63 -0.46
CA ASP A 267 26.36 51.00 -1.77
C ASP A 267 27.05 50.15 -2.84
N LEU A 268 26.28 49.29 -3.51
CA LEU A 268 26.73 48.60 -4.70
C LEU A 268 26.25 49.35 -5.95
N PRO A 269 27.14 49.62 -6.92
CA PRO A 269 26.83 50.48 -8.06
C PRO A 269 25.76 49.89 -8.99
N PRO A 270 24.99 50.74 -9.70
CA PRO A 270 23.80 50.37 -10.47
C PRO A 270 24.06 49.35 -11.59
N ALA A 271 25.30 49.17 -12.04
CA ALA A 271 25.68 48.17 -13.04
C ALA A 271 25.47 46.72 -12.57
N ARG A 272 25.64 46.42 -11.27
CA ARG A 272 25.44 45.05 -10.73
C ARG A 272 23.96 44.65 -10.62
N ARG A 273 23.03 45.61 -10.55
CA ARG A 273 21.57 45.31 -10.52
C ARG A 273 21.05 44.76 -11.85
N ARG A 274 21.68 45.13 -12.97
CA ARG A 274 21.26 44.68 -14.31
C ARG A 274 21.69 43.23 -14.56
N VAL A 275 22.91 42.86 -14.14
CA VAL A 275 23.42 41.48 -14.17
C VAL A 275 22.59 40.56 -13.27
N VAL A 276 22.26 40.99 -12.05
CA VAL A 276 21.41 40.21 -11.13
C VAL A 276 20.00 39.94 -11.69
N ARG A 277 19.41 40.89 -12.44
CA ARG A 277 18.10 40.66 -13.08
C ARG A 277 18.17 39.66 -14.22
N VAL A 278 19.23 39.70 -15.01
CA VAL A 278 19.45 38.74 -16.10
C VAL A 278 19.68 37.35 -15.51
N THR A 279 20.59 37.18 -14.55
CA THR A 279 20.84 35.86 -13.93
C THR A 279 19.62 35.26 -13.23
N VAL A 280 18.77 36.07 -12.58
CA VAL A 280 17.52 35.58 -11.97
C VAL A 280 16.48 35.18 -13.02
N ALA A 281 16.33 35.94 -14.11
CA ALA A 281 15.44 35.55 -15.20
C ALA A 281 15.95 34.29 -15.92
N THR A 282 17.26 34.13 -16.06
CA THR A 282 17.90 32.94 -16.59
C THR A 282 17.65 31.72 -15.69
N VAL A 283 17.82 31.83 -14.37
CA VAL A 283 17.60 30.70 -13.42
C VAL A 283 16.13 30.29 -13.30
N VAL A 284 15.18 31.21 -13.48
CA VAL A 284 13.73 30.88 -13.43
C VAL A 284 13.22 30.31 -14.75
N VAL A 285 13.77 30.74 -15.90
CA VAL A 285 13.24 30.39 -17.22
C VAL A 285 14.02 29.25 -17.89
N LEU A 286 15.32 29.06 -17.62
CA LEU A 286 16.09 27.97 -18.23
C LEU A 286 15.66 26.56 -17.79
N PRO A 287 15.26 26.29 -16.54
CA PRO A 287 14.71 24.99 -16.19
C PRO A 287 13.45 24.70 -17.02
N ILE A 288 12.53 25.67 -17.11
CA ILE A 288 11.28 25.53 -17.88
C ILE A 288 11.55 25.31 -19.38
N ILE A 289 12.55 25.97 -19.96
CA ILE A 289 12.91 25.79 -21.39
C ILE A 289 13.72 24.51 -21.64
N ALA A 290 14.58 24.10 -20.70
CA ALA A 290 15.34 22.85 -20.80
C ALA A 290 14.46 21.61 -20.59
N VAL A 291 13.33 21.75 -19.89
CA VAL A 291 12.29 20.73 -19.68
C VAL A 291 11.41 20.54 -20.92
N ILE A 292 11.36 21.50 -21.84
CA ILE A 292 10.72 21.32 -23.16
C ILE A 292 11.70 20.53 -24.05
N HIS A 293 11.77 19.22 -23.86
CA HIS A 293 12.44 18.33 -24.80
C HIS A 293 11.69 18.34 -26.15
N PRO A 294 12.39 18.29 -27.30
CA PRO A 294 11.75 18.06 -28.59
C PRO A 294 11.01 16.71 -28.55
N GLU A 295 9.77 16.72 -29.01
CA GLU A 295 8.76 15.63 -29.05
C GLU A 295 9.24 14.30 -29.67
N GLN A 296 10.23 13.63 -29.08
CA GLN A 296 10.72 12.32 -29.54
C GLN A 296 10.80 11.26 -28.45
N THR A 297 10.47 11.59 -27.20
CA THR A 297 10.26 10.55 -26.19
C THR A 297 8.91 9.87 -26.44
N PRO A 298 8.85 8.54 -26.52
CA PRO A 298 7.59 7.83 -26.65
C PRO A 298 6.67 8.23 -25.49
N HIS A 299 5.45 8.68 -25.78
CA HIS A 299 4.44 8.93 -24.75
C HIS A 299 4.13 7.60 -24.03
N LEU A 300 4.50 7.54 -22.75
CA LEU A 300 4.18 6.46 -21.82
C LEU A 300 3.20 7.04 -20.80
N THR A 301 1.91 6.71 -20.91
CA THR A 301 0.90 7.12 -19.91
C THR A 301 0.91 6.21 -18.68
N TYR A 302 1.57 5.05 -18.77
CA TYR A 302 1.61 4.04 -17.71
C TYR A 302 3.01 3.45 -17.62
N THR A 303 3.55 3.28 -16.42
CA THR A 303 4.79 2.51 -16.19
C THR A 303 4.44 1.21 -15.48
N GLY A 304 5.32 0.20 -15.53
CA GLY A 304 5.08 -1.07 -14.83
C GLY A 304 4.88 -0.94 -13.30
N TRP A 305 5.13 0.25 -12.75
CA TRP A 305 5.02 0.60 -11.34
C TRP A 305 3.80 1.48 -11.01
N SER A 306 2.98 1.83 -12.01
CA SER A 306 1.81 2.70 -11.79
C SER A 306 0.83 2.06 -10.78
N PRO A 307 0.53 2.75 -9.66
CA PRO A 307 -0.44 2.27 -8.68
C PRO A 307 -1.82 2.06 -9.33
N GLY A 308 -2.51 0.96 -8.98
CA GLY A 308 -3.87 0.68 -9.48
C GLY A 308 -3.98 -0.31 -10.64
N CYS A 309 -2.86 -0.81 -11.18
CA CYS A 309 -2.89 -1.89 -12.18
C CYS A 309 -3.28 -3.28 -11.64
N HIS A 310 -3.55 -3.40 -10.35
CA HIS A 310 -3.86 -4.66 -9.68
C HIS A 310 -5.32 -5.07 -9.83
N ASP A 311 -6.22 -4.10 -9.86
CA ASP A 311 -7.64 -4.37 -10.04
C ASP A 311 -7.86 -4.59 -11.54
N ARG A 312 -8.21 -5.83 -11.93
CA ARG A 312 -8.65 -6.16 -13.29
C ARG A 312 -10.16 -5.91 -13.38
N PRO A 313 -10.61 -4.69 -13.74
CA PRO A 313 -12.04 -4.42 -13.84
C PRO A 313 -12.66 -5.30 -14.91
N SER A 314 -13.87 -5.83 -14.66
CA SER A 314 -14.58 -6.61 -15.69
C SER A 314 -14.87 -5.72 -16.90
N PHE A 315 -14.65 -6.27 -18.10
CA PHE A 315 -14.80 -5.54 -19.36
C PHE A 315 -16.15 -4.83 -19.49
N GLY A 316 -17.24 -5.50 -19.07
CA GLY A 316 -18.60 -4.97 -19.19
C GLY A 316 -18.86 -3.72 -18.35
N ASP A 317 -18.03 -3.45 -17.34
CA ASP A 317 -18.15 -2.25 -16.51
C ASP A 317 -17.37 -1.04 -17.07
N LEU A 318 -16.47 -1.28 -18.02
CA LEU A 318 -15.59 -0.25 -18.58
C LEU A 318 -16.24 0.53 -19.72
N LYS A 319 -16.08 1.85 -19.68
CA LYS A 319 -16.41 2.69 -20.84
C LYS A 319 -15.41 2.43 -21.96
N PRO A 320 -15.82 2.55 -23.24
CA PRO A 320 -14.91 2.35 -24.37
C PRO A 320 -13.61 3.15 -24.32
N ALA A 321 -13.63 4.36 -23.75
CA ALA A 321 -12.46 5.22 -23.61
C ALA A 321 -11.44 4.72 -22.58
N GLU A 322 -11.85 3.93 -21.59
CA GLU A 322 -11.02 3.47 -20.47
C GLU A 322 -10.28 2.16 -20.80
N ARG A 323 -10.79 1.38 -21.76
CA ARG A 323 -10.27 0.04 -22.07
C ARG A 323 -8.82 0.04 -22.55
N GLY A 324 -8.45 1.04 -23.36
CA GLY A 324 -7.08 1.17 -23.85
C GLY A 324 -6.07 1.41 -22.72
N ALA A 325 -6.47 2.18 -21.71
CA ALA A 325 -5.65 2.42 -20.52
C ALA A 325 -5.48 1.14 -19.69
N VAL A 326 -6.56 0.39 -19.44
CA VAL A 326 -6.51 -0.89 -18.73
C VAL A 326 -5.61 -1.89 -19.44
N PHE A 327 -5.70 -1.99 -20.77
CA PHE A 327 -4.78 -2.84 -21.54
C PHE A 327 -3.32 -2.44 -21.33
N LEU A 328 -2.98 -1.17 -21.50
CA LEU A 328 -1.61 -0.66 -21.37
C LEU A 328 -1.02 -0.95 -19.98
N CYS A 329 -1.83 -0.76 -18.96
CA CYS A 329 -1.53 -1.02 -17.56
C CYS A 329 -1.26 -2.51 -17.30
N LEU A 330 -2.09 -3.43 -17.82
CA LEU A 330 -1.89 -4.87 -17.67
C LEU A 330 -0.65 -5.38 -18.40
N VAL A 331 -0.42 -4.93 -19.64
CA VAL A 331 0.69 -5.43 -20.45
C VAL A 331 2.05 -4.88 -20.04
N ARG A 332 2.09 -3.78 -19.28
CA ARG A 332 3.31 -3.23 -18.66
C ARG A 332 3.53 -3.68 -17.21
N SER A 333 2.54 -4.29 -16.57
CA SER A 333 2.67 -4.72 -15.18
C SER A 333 3.83 -5.71 -15.00
N THR A 334 4.65 -5.47 -13.96
CA THR A 334 5.70 -6.38 -13.48
C THR A 334 5.26 -7.15 -12.22
N ALA A 335 3.96 -7.07 -11.88
CA ALA A 335 3.41 -7.69 -10.68
C ALA A 335 3.67 -9.21 -10.66
N GLY A 336 3.92 -9.73 -9.46
CA GLY A 336 4.24 -11.16 -9.26
C GLY A 336 5.60 -11.59 -9.81
N GLY A 337 6.50 -10.65 -10.14
CA GLY A 337 7.82 -10.94 -10.69
C GLY A 337 7.80 -11.41 -12.15
N VAL A 338 6.66 -11.27 -12.83
CA VAL A 338 6.49 -11.64 -14.23
C VAL A 338 7.00 -10.49 -15.12
N PRO A 339 7.88 -10.74 -16.10
CA PRO A 339 8.31 -9.71 -17.05
C PRO A 339 7.12 -9.15 -17.85
N PRO A 340 7.11 -7.84 -18.19
CA PRO A 340 5.99 -7.23 -18.90
C PRO A 340 5.87 -7.81 -20.32
N MET A 341 4.66 -7.75 -20.90
CA MET A 341 4.43 -8.22 -22.27
C MET A 341 5.19 -7.36 -23.28
N PHE A 342 5.30 -6.06 -23.04
CA PHE A 342 6.01 -5.12 -23.90
C PHE A 342 7.05 -4.34 -23.09
N PRO A 343 8.21 -4.01 -23.67
CA PRO A 343 9.21 -3.22 -22.98
C PRO A 343 8.76 -1.76 -22.84
N ASP A 344 9.24 -1.09 -21.79
CA ASP A 344 8.94 0.32 -21.51
C ASP A 344 9.48 1.29 -22.57
N SER A 345 10.32 0.80 -23.50
CA SER A 345 10.82 1.60 -24.63
C SER A 345 9.78 1.81 -25.75
N LEU A 346 8.67 1.07 -25.75
CA LEU A 346 7.59 1.24 -26.73
C LEU A 346 6.55 2.25 -26.27
N SER A 347 6.16 3.15 -27.19
CA SER A 347 5.05 4.08 -26.95
C SER A 347 3.71 3.37 -26.78
N ASP A 348 2.78 4.01 -26.08
CA ASP A 348 1.42 3.49 -25.86
C ASP A 348 0.71 3.16 -27.18
N GLN A 349 0.88 4.03 -28.18
CA GLN A 349 0.30 3.82 -29.51
C GLN A 349 0.89 2.58 -30.20
N ALA A 350 2.19 2.35 -30.05
CA ALA A 350 2.85 1.16 -30.59
C ALA A 350 2.35 -0.10 -29.87
N ILE A 351 2.23 -0.07 -28.55
CA ILE A 351 1.69 -1.19 -27.76
C ILE A 351 0.24 -1.49 -28.15
N LEU A 352 -0.63 -0.48 -28.25
CA LEU A 352 -2.01 -0.68 -28.71
C LEU A 352 -2.08 -1.21 -30.14
N ALA A 353 -1.16 -0.81 -31.02
CA ALA A 353 -1.07 -1.36 -32.37
C ALA A 353 -0.64 -2.83 -32.36
N TYR A 354 0.36 -3.20 -31.54
CA TYR A 354 0.76 -4.59 -31.33
C TYR A 354 -0.37 -5.42 -30.72
N GLY A 355 -1.08 -4.91 -29.72
CA GLY A 355 -2.27 -5.55 -29.15
C GLY A 355 -3.31 -5.91 -30.21
N ARG A 356 -3.68 -4.94 -31.08
CA ARG A 356 -4.59 -5.20 -32.20
C ARG A 356 -4.05 -6.19 -33.22
N ALA A 357 -2.73 -6.23 -33.43
CA ALA A 357 -2.09 -7.20 -34.30
C ALA A 357 -2.13 -8.61 -33.71
N LEU A 358 -1.89 -8.75 -32.40
CA LEU A 358 -1.97 -10.02 -31.67
C LEU A 358 -3.37 -10.63 -31.76
N CYS A 359 -4.42 -9.80 -31.70
CA CYS A 359 -5.79 -10.26 -31.90
C CYS A 359 -6.06 -10.86 -33.29
N ARG A 360 -5.26 -10.48 -34.30
CA ARG A 360 -5.42 -10.97 -35.69
C ARG A 360 -4.47 -12.11 -36.02
N ALA A 361 -3.57 -12.46 -35.10
CA ALA A 361 -2.66 -13.57 -35.28
C ALA A 361 -3.45 -14.88 -35.41
N LYS A 362 -3.08 -15.70 -36.38
CA LYS A 362 -3.80 -16.94 -36.70
C LYS A 362 -3.45 -18.07 -35.75
N ASP A 363 -2.23 -18.04 -35.23
CA ASP A 363 -1.66 -19.09 -34.40
C ASP A 363 -0.65 -18.50 -33.40
N ARG A 364 -0.16 -19.39 -32.53
CA ARG A 364 0.78 -19.06 -31.47
C ARG A 364 2.14 -18.60 -32.02
N ASP A 365 2.58 -19.17 -33.14
CA ASP A 365 3.87 -18.82 -33.76
C ASP A 365 3.83 -17.38 -34.29
N GLU A 366 2.72 -16.94 -34.87
CA GLU A 366 2.50 -15.56 -35.29
C GLU A 366 2.45 -14.59 -34.10
N GLN A 367 1.80 -14.98 -32.99
CA GLN A 367 1.82 -14.17 -31.76
C GLN A 367 3.23 -14.02 -31.20
N GLU A 368 3.98 -15.11 -31.10
CA GLU A 368 5.37 -15.09 -30.62
C GLU A 368 6.24 -14.21 -31.53
N ALA A 369 6.09 -14.31 -32.85
CA ALA A 369 6.82 -13.49 -33.80
C ALA A 369 6.51 -11.98 -33.64
N LEU A 370 5.26 -11.62 -33.37
CA LEU A 370 4.84 -10.24 -33.09
C LEU A 370 5.45 -9.73 -31.77
N LEU A 371 5.37 -10.50 -30.70
CA LEU A 371 5.95 -10.15 -29.40
C LEU A 371 7.47 -10.03 -29.46
N LYS A 372 8.14 -10.94 -30.17
CA LYS A 372 9.59 -10.89 -30.39
C LYS A 372 10.00 -9.64 -31.16
N ARG A 373 9.23 -9.25 -32.19
CA ARG A 373 9.45 -8.00 -32.93
C ARG A 373 9.25 -6.77 -32.05
N ALA A 374 8.31 -6.84 -31.12
CA ALA A 374 8.07 -5.80 -30.13
C ALA A 374 9.13 -5.76 -29.01
N GLY A 375 10.10 -6.68 -28.98
CA GLY A 375 11.13 -6.74 -27.95
C GLY A 375 10.63 -7.30 -26.61
N SER A 376 9.54 -8.07 -26.61
CA SER A 376 9.01 -8.72 -25.41
C SER A 376 10.01 -9.70 -24.80
N ALA A 377 10.22 -9.61 -23.49
CA ALA A 377 11.02 -10.57 -22.72
C ALA A 377 10.30 -11.93 -22.57
N ARG A 378 8.98 -11.99 -22.81
CA ARG A 378 8.16 -13.20 -22.67
C ARG A 378 7.49 -13.62 -23.97
N SER A 379 8.16 -13.43 -25.11
CA SER A 379 7.56 -13.69 -26.44
C SER A 379 6.98 -15.10 -26.60
N GLY A 380 7.59 -16.13 -26.02
CA GLY A 380 7.13 -17.52 -26.11
C GLY A 380 5.87 -17.86 -25.29
N TRP A 381 5.42 -16.93 -24.43
CA TRP A 381 4.23 -17.15 -23.61
C TRP A 381 2.93 -16.86 -24.37
N GLY A 382 3.02 -16.08 -25.46
CA GLY A 382 1.85 -15.60 -26.21
C GLY A 382 1.15 -14.44 -25.50
N ALA A 383 -0.06 -14.12 -25.97
CA ALA A 383 -0.91 -13.10 -25.35
C ALA A 383 -2.20 -13.75 -24.83
N ASP A 384 -2.53 -13.44 -23.58
CA ASP A 384 -3.71 -14.00 -22.90
C ASP A 384 -5.00 -13.33 -23.45
N PRO A 385 -6.05 -14.10 -23.81
CA PRO A 385 -7.36 -13.53 -24.15
C PRO A 385 -7.91 -12.54 -23.10
N TRP A 386 -7.64 -12.76 -21.81
CA TRP A 386 -8.01 -11.87 -20.71
C TRP A 386 -7.37 -10.48 -20.83
N ASP A 387 -6.18 -10.36 -21.43
CA ASP A 387 -5.54 -9.07 -21.70
C ASP A 387 -6.06 -8.46 -23.00
N LEU A 388 -6.24 -9.28 -24.04
CA LEU A 388 -6.61 -8.81 -25.38
C LEU A 388 -8.06 -8.31 -25.47
N VAL A 389 -8.95 -8.76 -24.59
CA VAL A 389 -10.38 -8.38 -24.59
C VAL A 389 -10.57 -6.86 -24.54
N TYR A 390 -9.67 -6.12 -23.89
CA TYR A 390 -9.76 -4.66 -23.78
C TYR A 390 -9.45 -3.93 -25.10
N VAL A 391 -8.74 -4.55 -26.04
CA VAL A 391 -8.31 -3.92 -27.30
C VAL A 391 -9.11 -4.42 -28.50
N CYS A 392 -9.58 -5.67 -28.46
CA CYS A 392 -10.30 -6.30 -29.57
C CYS A 392 -11.46 -7.20 -29.07
N PRO A 393 -12.43 -6.62 -28.34
CA PRO A 393 -13.50 -7.38 -27.70
C PRO A 393 -14.36 -8.17 -28.68
N GLU A 394 -14.51 -7.71 -29.93
CA GLU A 394 -15.30 -8.41 -30.94
C GLU A 394 -14.65 -9.72 -31.38
N VAL A 395 -13.32 -9.78 -31.39
CA VAL A 395 -12.57 -10.99 -31.78
C VAL A 395 -12.51 -11.95 -30.60
N ILE A 396 -12.11 -11.46 -29.43
CA ILE A 396 -12.00 -12.30 -28.23
C ILE A 396 -13.37 -12.78 -27.76
N GLY A 397 -14.38 -11.90 -27.77
CA GLY A 397 -15.74 -12.25 -27.36
C GLY A 397 -16.46 -13.24 -28.26
N ALA A 398 -15.97 -13.46 -29.50
CA ALA A 398 -16.51 -14.50 -30.37
C ALA A 398 -16.17 -15.91 -29.88
N THR A 399 -15.03 -16.09 -29.20
CA THR A 399 -14.60 -17.37 -28.62
C THR A 399 -14.75 -17.42 -27.11
N HIS A 400 -14.69 -16.26 -26.44
CA HIS A 400 -14.73 -16.08 -24.98
C HIS A 400 -15.78 -15.03 -24.57
N PRO A 401 -17.08 -15.28 -24.82
CA PRO A 401 -18.14 -14.32 -24.51
C PRO A 401 -18.25 -13.98 -23.02
N GLU A 402 -17.78 -14.86 -22.14
CA GLU A 402 -17.70 -14.65 -20.69
C GLU A 402 -16.81 -13.47 -20.30
N LEU A 403 -15.78 -13.16 -21.09
CA LEU A 403 -14.87 -12.05 -20.82
C LEU A 403 -15.49 -10.68 -21.07
N LEU A 404 -16.63 -10.63 -21.77
CA LEU A 404 -17.35 -9.39 -22.06
C LEU A 404 -18.36 -9.01 -20.96
N ARG A 405 -18.58 -9.90 -19.98
CA ARG A 405 -19.56 -9.68 -18.93
C ARG A 405 -19.15 -8.54 -18.00
N SER A 406 -20.15 -7.84 -17.48
CA SER A 406 -19.99 -6.95 -16.32
C SER A 406 -19.71 -7.76 -15.06
N SER A 407 -19.18 -7.12 -14.01
CA SER A 407 -19.00 -7.76 -12.70
C SER A 407 -20.32 -8.32 -12.16
N ALA A 408 -21.43 -7.62 -12.40
CA ALA A 408 -22.77 -8.05 -11.99
C ALA A 408 -23.23 -9.30 -12.75
N GLU A 409 -23.00 -9.37 -14.07
CA GLU A 409 -23.33 -10.54 -14.88
C GLU A 409 -22.44 -11.74 -14.57
N THR A 410 -21.14 -11.52 -14.36
CA THR A 410 -20.20 -12.57 -13.93
C THR A 410 -20.64 -13.16 -12.59
N LYS A 411 -20.96 -12.29 -11.62
CA LYS A 411 -21.50 -12.73 -10.33
C LYS A 411 -22.80 -13.50 -10.49
N SER A 412 -23.76 -12.99 -11.27
CA SER A 412 -25.03 -13.69 -11.50
C SER A 412 -24.85 -15.03 -12.19
N ALA A 413 -23.91 -15.15 -13.14
CA ALA A 413 -23.60 -16.40 -13.81
C ALA A 413 -22.91 -17.40 -12.87
N HIS A 414 -22.02 -16.92 -12.01
CA HIS A 414 -21.37 -17.73 -10.98
C HIS A 414 -22.38 -18.24 -9.94
N ASP A 415 -23.27 -17.38 -9.45
CA ASP A 415 -24.34 -17.75 -8.53
C ASP A 415 -25.29 -18.80 -9.15
N ALA A 416 -25.62 -18.63 -10.44
CA ALA A 416 -26.44 -19.59 -11.18
C ALA A 416 -25.74 -20.95 -11.34
N TYR A 417 -24.44 -20.95 -11.65
CA TYR A 417 -23.61 -22.16 -11.72
C TYR A 417 -23.57 -22.89 -10.37
N ILE A 418 -23.29 -22.17 -9.27
CA ILE A 418 -23.33 -22.74 -7.92
C ILE A 418 -24.71 -23.34 -7.62
N ALA A 419 -25.79 -22.63 -7.96
CA ALA A 419 -27.15 -23.12 -7.75
C ALA A 419 -27.46 -24.38 -8.56
N GLU A 420 -26.98 -24.47 -9.80
CA GLU A 420 -27.12 -25.66 -10.64
C GLU A 420 -26.37 -26.86 -10.05
N GLU A 421 -25.12 -26.68 -9.66
CA GLU A 421 -24.32 -27.76 -9.05
C GLU A 421 -24.94 -28.23 -7.72
N ASN A 422 -25.36 -27.30 -6.86
CA ASN A 422 -26.10 -27.63 -5.65
C ASN A 422 -27.40 -28.40 -5.93
N ALA A 423 -28.08 -28.11 -7.03
CA ALA A 423 -29.33 -28.79 -7.39
C ALA A 423 -29.12 -30.25 -7.80
N ARG A 424 -27.91 -30.65 -8.19
CA ARG A 424 -27.52 -32.04 -8.48
C ARG A 424 -27.38 -32.86 -7.20
N CYS A 425 -26.95 -32.22 -6.11
CA CYS A 425 -26.77 -32.89 -4.83
C CYS A 425 -28.09 -33.27 -4.13
N ARG A 426 -28.09 -34.44 -3.50
CA ARG A 426 -29.23 -34.99 -2.76
C ARG A 426 -28.77 -35.55 -1.42
N ASP A 427 -29.60 -35.37 -0.40
CA ASP A 427 -29.36 -35.96 0.92
C ASP A 427 -29.36 -37.50 0.78
N PRO A 428 -28.22 -38.20 0.99
CA PRO A 428 -28.13 -39.65 0.83
C PRO A 428 -28.81 -40.41 1.98
N TRP A 429 -29.25 -39.70 3.03
CA TRP A 429 -29.97 -40.27 4.16
C TRP A 429 -31.26 -39.49 4.51
N PRO A 430 -32.23 -39.38 3.60
CA PRO A 430 -33.35 -38.43 3.74
C PRO A 430 -34.31 -38.78 4.88
N ARG A 431 -34.39 -40.06 5.26
CA ARG A 431 -35.24 -40.56 6.36
C ARG A 431 -34.72 -40.23 7.76
N THR A 432 -33.40 -40.04 7.92
CA THR A 432 -32.80 -39.66 9.20
C THR A 432 -32.51 -38.18 9.18
N LYS A 433 -33.37 -37.40 9.84
CA LYS A 433 -33.24 -35.95 9.90
C LYS A 433 -32.28 -35.52 11.01
N GLY A 434 -31.35 -34.64 10.65
CA GLY A 434 -30.54 -33.89 11.60
C GLY A 434 -31.39 -32.94 12.44
N VAL A 435 -30.93 -32.59 13.64
CA VAL A 435 -31.39 -31.39 14.36
C VAL A 435 -31.12 -30.15 13.50
N VAL A 436 -29.94 -30.13 12.89
CA VAL A 436 -29.59 -29.27 11.77
C VAL A 436 -28.95 -30.13 10.68
N GLN A 437 -29.17 -29.77 9.43
CA GLN A 437 -28.57 -30.44 8.28
C GLN A 437 -28.52 -29.51 7.08
N ALA A 438 -27.55 -29.75 6.20
CA ALA A 438 -27.46 -29.13 4.89
C ALA A 438 -26.87 -30.12 3.89
N THR A 439 -27.22 -29.93 2.62
CA THR A 439 -26.65 -30.66 1.48
C THR A 439 -26.30 -29.63 0.42
N ALA A 440 -25.06 -29.67 -0.08
CA ALA A 440 -24.57 -28.77 -1.11
C ALA A 440 -23.48 -29.45 -1.93
N ASN A 441 -23.16 -28.88 -3.09
CA ASN A 441 -21.92 -29.17 -3.78
C ASN A 441 -20.77 -28.54 -3.01
N TYR A 442 -19.68 -29.26 -2.80
CA TYR A 442 -18.46 -28.76 -2.19
C TYR A 442 -17.39 -28.68 -3.28
N PHE A 443 -16.92 -27.46 -3.55
CA PHE A 443 -15.91 -27.20 -4.58
C PHE A 443 -14.51 -27.36 -3.99
N LEU A 444 -13.63 -28.04 -4.70
CA LEU A 444 -12.22 -28.31 -4.37
C LEU A 444 -11.29 -27.61 -5.38
N PHE A 445 -10.03 -27.41 -5.04
CA PHE A 445 -9.04 -26.93 -6.02
C PHE A 445 -8.76 -27.99 -7.09
N VAL A 446 -8.56 -27.53 -8.33
CA VAL A 446 -8.26 -28.37 -9.51
C VAL A 446 -6.90 -29.08 -9.39
N ASP A 447 -5.99 -28.57 -8.55
CA ASP A 447 -4.61 -29.06 -8.43
C ASP A 447 -4.31 -29.77 -7.08
N GLY A 448 -5.29 -30.49 -6.53
CA GLY A 448 -5.05 -31.47 -5.46
C GLY A 448 -5.24 -30.96 -4.03
N ASP A 449 -6.33 -30.24 -3.77
CA ASP A 449 -6.73 -29.95 -2.39
C ASP A 449 -6.98 -31.27 -1.64
N PRO A 450 -6.47 -31.46 -0.41
CA PRO A 450 -6.57 -32.74 0.29
C PRO A 450 -7.98 -33.00 0.87
N GLY A 451 -9.03 -32.38 0.32
CA GLY A 451 -10.43 -32.49 0.72
C GLY A 451 -10.98 -31.26 1.47
N TYR A 452 -11.82 -31.47 2.49
CA TYR A 452 -12.46 -30.39 3.23
C TYR A 452 -12.35 -30.51 4.75
N LEU A 453 -12.38 -29.37 5.44
CA LEU A 453 -12.23 -29.29 6.89
C LEU A 453 -13.58 -29.19 7.60
N VAL A 454 -13.81 -30.06 8.58
CA VAL A 454 -14.79 -29.82 9.64
C VAL A 454 -14.04 -29.24 10.84
N HIS A 455 -14.31 -27.99 11.20
CA HIS A 455 -13.52 -27.31 12.22
C HIS A 455 -14.35 -26.34 13.10
N ASP A 456 -13.75 -25.92 14.21
CA ASP A 456 -14.25 -24.84 15.07
C ASP A 456 -13.60 -23.51 14.64
N PRO A 457 -14.30 -22.63 13.89
CA PRO A 457 -13.70 -21.40 13.34
C PRO A 457 -13.35 -20.36 14.41
N ALA A 458 -13.85 -20.51 15.63
CA ALA A 458 -13.62 -19.57 16.73
C ALA A 458 -12.63 -20.13 17.78
N ASP A 459 -11.93 -21.23 17.49
CA ASP A 459 -10.81 -21.69 18.30
C ASP A 459 -9.54 -20.94 17.88
N GLU A 460 -8.85 -20.31 18.84
CA GLU A 460 -7.57 -19.61 18.59
C GLU A 460 -6.49 -20.56 18.03
N ALA A 461 -6.64 -21.87 18.27
CA ALA A 461 -5.75 -22.91 17.74
C ALA A 461 -6.30 -23.61 16.48
N ALA A 462 -7.31 -23.05 15.81
CA ALA A 462 -7.96 -23.69 14.66
C ALA A 462 -6.99 -23.90 13.48
N GLU A 463 -6.12 -22.93 13.21
CA GLU A 463 -5.13 -23.01 12.11
C GLU A 463 -4.08 -24.09 12.37
N GLU A 464 -3.43 -24.07 13.56
CA GLU A 464 -2.49 -25.12 13.98
C GLU A 464 -3.15 -26.52 13.96
N ALA A 465 -4.42 -26.60 14.37
CA ALA A 465 -5.19 -27.84 14.31
C ALA A 465 -5.48 -28.27 12.86
N ALA A 466 -5.78 -27.35 11.96
CA ALA A 466 -6.02 -27.65 10.54
C ALA A 466 -4.73 -28.15 9.86
N GLU A 467 -3.59 -27.50 10.08
CA GLU A 467 -2.27 -27.96 9.59
C GLU A 467 -1.95 -29.37 10.10
N GLN A 468 -2.10 -29.62 11.41
CA GLN A 468 -1.87 -30.94 11.99
C GLN A 468 -2.87 -32.00 11.50
N ALA A 469 -4.08 -31.61 11.11
CA ALA A 469 -5.03 -32.51 10.48
C ALA A 469 -4.57 -32.82 9.04
N MET A 470 -4.10 -31.82 8.30
CA MET A 470 -3.57 -31.98 6.95
C MET A 470 -2.37 -32.94 6.91
N ASP A 471 -1.38 -32.77 7.77
CA ASP A 471 -0.23 -33.70 7.85
C ASP A 471 -0.68 -35.15 8.06
N LYS A 472 -1.68 -35.36 8.91
CA LYS A 472 -2.18 -36.70 9.26
C LYS A 472 -3.06 -37.34 8.20
N VAL A 473 -3.60 -36.58 7.24
CA VAL A 473 -4.45 -37.15 6.19
C VAL A 473 -3.62 -38.03 5.27
N TYR A 474 -2.38 -37.63 5.00
CA TYR A 474 -1.44 -38.37 4.15
C TYR A 474 -0.91 -39.64 4.82
N ASP A 475 -0.84 -39.65 6.15
CA ASP A 475 -0.44 -40.83 6.95
C ASP A 475 -1.58 -41.84 7.13
N ASP A 476 -2.81 -41.48 6.75
CA ASP A 476 -4.02 -42.27 7.00
C ASP A 476 -4.59 -42.89 5.73
N SER A 477 -4.63 -44.22 5.68
CA SER A 477 -5.23 -44.95 4.54
C SER A 477 -6.72 -44.69 4.34
N ALA A 478 -7.41 -44.14 5.35
CA ALA A 478 -8.82 -43.73 5.27
C ALA A 478 -9.00 -42.28 4.77
N GLY A 479 -7.93 -41.55 4.48
CA GLY A 479 -8.00 -40.17 4.01
C GLY A 479 -8.64 -39.20 5.02
N ILE A 480 -8.55 -39.46 6.33
CA ILE A 480 -9.14 -38.59 7.36
C ILE A 480 -8.07 -38.16 8.37
N GLY A 481 -7.69 -36.89 8.32
CA GLY A 481 -6.76 -36.29 9.27
C GLY A 481 -7.50 -35.68 10.45
N VAL A 482 -7.08 -35.93 11.70
CA VAL A 482 -7.75 -35.35 12.88
C VAL A 482 -6.77 -34.75 13.86
N ALA A 483 -7.02 -33.52 14.24
CA ALA A 483 -6.29 -32.82 15.28
C ALA A 483 -7.23 -31.91 16.07
N ARG A 484 -7.49 -32.28 17.34
CA ARG A 484 -8.23 -31.46 18.31
C ARG A 484 -9.59 -30.97 17.80
N SER A 485 -9.66 -29.73 17.34
CA SER A 485 -10.84 -29.00 16.88
C SER A 485 -11.02 -28.99 15.37
N ALA A 486 -10.13 -29.67 14.63
CA ALA A 486 -10.22 -29.83 13.18
C ALA A 486 -10.18 -31.30 12.77
N ALA A 487 -10.94 -31.64 11.73
CA ALA A 487 -10.86 -32.88 11.01
C ALA A 487 -10.88 -32.59 9.50
N LEU A 488 -9.82 -32.99 8.80
CA LEU A 488 -9.73 -32.95 7.35
C LEU A 488 -10.26 -34.27 6.78
N ILE A 489 -11.18 -34.19 5.82
CA ILE A 489 -11.76 -35.32 5.13
C ILE A 489 -11.35 -35.22 3.67
N GLY A 490 -10.47 -36.11 3.24
CA GLY A 490 -10.03 -36.26 1.85
C GLY A 490 -11.09 -36.86 0.95
N HIS A 491 -10.92 -36.62 -0.34
CA HIS A 491 -11.64 -37.28 -1.43
C HIS A 491 -10.92 -38.57 -1.84
N VAL A 492 -11.62 -39.49 -2.48
CA VAL A 492 -11.12 -40.80 -2.90
C VAL A 492 -10.72 -40.78 -4.37
N GLU A 493 -11.49 -40.12 -5.22
CA GLU A 493 -11.17 -39.90 -6.63
C GLU A 493 -10.60 -38.52 -6.86
N ASP A 494 -9.77 -38.33 -7.89
CA ASP A 494 -9.26 -37.01 -8.27
C ASP A 494 -10.40 -36.14 -8.84
N VAL A 495 -11.11 -35.45 -7.95
CA VAL A 495 -12.34 -34.69 -8.25
C VAL A 495 -12.18 -33.22 -7.91
N VAL A 496 -12.80 -32.37 -8.73
CA VAL A 496 -12.82 -30.92 -8.55
C VAL A 496 -14.00 -30.46 -7.67
N ASP A 497 -14.97 -31.35 -7.44
CA ASP A 497 -16.09 -31.14 -6.54
C ASP A 497 -16.72 -32.47 -6.08
N LEU A 498 -17.54 -32.40 -5.03
CA LEU A 498 -18.28 -33.54 -4.51
C LEU A 498 -19.59 -33.12 -3.85
N CYS A 499 -20.55 -34.04 -3.75
CA CYS A 499 -21.79 -33.77 -3.02
C CYS A 499 -21.62 -34.02 -1.53
N LEU A 500 -21.67 -32.95 -0.73
CA LEU A 500 -21.51 -32.99 0.72
C LEU A 500 -22.86 -32.84 1.42
N THR A 501 -23.19 -33.80 2.30
CA THR A 501 -24.27 -33.67 3.27
C THR A 501 -23.73 -33.67 4.69
N VAL A 502 -24.05 -32.63 5.46
CA VAL A 502 -23.73 -32.54 6.90
C VAL A 502 -24.99 -32.68 7.74
N LYS A 503 -24.91 -33.43 8.84
CA LYS A 503 -26.03 -33.59 9.80
C LYS A 503 -25.53 -33.57 11.23
N ALA A 504 -26.23 -32.86 12.10
CA ALA A 504 -26.03 -32.96 13.55
C ALA A 504 -27.15 -33.79 14.19
N LEU A 505 -26.82 -34.81 14.97
CA LEU A 505 -27.78 -35.66 15.68
C LEU A 505 -27.61 -35.54 17.19
N ARG A 506 -28.70 -35.66 17.95
CA ARG A 506 -28.66 -35.68 19.43
C ARG A 506 -28.01 -36.95 19.99
N THR A 507 -28.04 -38.02 19.22
CA THR A 507 -27.58 -39.36 19.61
C THR A 507 -26.78 -39.99 18.48
N ALA A 508 -25.98 -40.99 18.80
CA ALA A 508 -25.22 -41.72 17.81
C ALA A 508 -26.12 -42.28 16.68
N PRO A 509 -25.76 -42.08 15.40
CA PRO A 509 -26.52 -42.63 14.28
C PRO A 509 -26.44 -44.16 14.27
N PRO A 510 -27.49 -44.84 13.74
CA PRO A 510 -27.44 -46.28 13.47
C PRO A 510 -26.18 -46.66 12.67
N ARG A 511 -25.63 -47.84 12.92
CA ARG A 511 -24.55 -48.39 12.10
C ARG A 511 -25.15 -48.83 10.76
N ARG A 512 -24.79 -48.14 9.68
CA ARG A 512 -25.23 -48.43 8.31
C ARG A 512 -24.02 -48.38 7.40
N THR A 513 -23.49 -49.52 7.05
CA THR A 513 -22.30 -49.65 6.21
C THR A 513 -22.65 -50.07 4.79
N ALA A 514 -23.81 -50.71 4.60
CA ALA A 514 -24.32 -51.10 3.30
C ALA A 514 -24.49 -49.91 2.33
N GLY A 515 -23.87 -50.03 1.16
CA GLY A 515 -23.90 -49.05 0.08
C GLY A 515 -22.94 -47.87 0.23
N TRP A 516 -21.97 -47.97 1.14
CA TRP A 516 -20.88 -47.03 1.34
C TRP A 516 -19.54 -47.74 1.17
N ASP A 517 -18.57 -47.08 0.54
CA ASP A 517 -17.24 -47.63 0.33
C ASP A 517 -16.38 -47.47 1.58
N GLN A 518 -16.57 -46.35 2.30
CA GLN A 518 -15.89 -46.10 3.57
C GLN A 518 -16.84 -45.55 4.61
N VAL A 519 -16.71 -46.04 5.86
CA VAL A 519 -17.42 -45.49 7.01
C VAL A 519 -16.48 -45.39 8.20
N ASN A 520 -16.13 -44.17 8.56
CA ASN A 520 -15.14 -43.87 9.60
C ASN A 520 -15.75 -42.98 10.69
N GLU A 521 -15.46 -43.27 11.96
CA GLU A 521 -15.88 -42.44 13.08
C GLU A 521 -14.68 -41.95 13.89
N VAL A 522 -14.55 -40.63 14.00
CA VAL A 522 -13.41 -39.96 14.63
C VAL A 522 -13.85 -38.95 15.71
N PRO A 523 -13.00 -38.65 16.70
CA PRO A 523 -13.30 -37.63 17.70
C PRO A 523 -13.06 -36.22 17.15
N ILE A 524 -13.85 -35.24 17.58
CA ILE A 524 -13.58 -33.82 17.35
C ILE A 524 -14.02 -32.99 18.57
N VAL A 525 -13.38 -31.85 18.82
CA VAL A 525 -13.68 -30.98 19.97
C VAL A 525 -14.15 -29.62 19.46
N SER A 526 -15.28 -29.14 19.97
CA SER A 526 -15.73 -27.76 19.80
C SER A 526 -15.44 -26.99 21.07
N ARG A 527 -14.54 -26.01 21.02
CA ARG A 527 -14.17 -25.16 22.18
C ARG A 527 -15.01 -23.90 22.27
N SER A 528 -15.44 -23.36 21.14
CA SER A 528 -16.33 -22.21 21.06
C SER A 528 -17.79 -22.61 21.15
N GLY A 529 -18.11 -23.87 20.82
CA GLY A 529 -19.48 -24.33 20.59
C GLY A 529 -19.92 -24.18 19.14
N GLN A 530 -18.97 -24.00 18.24
CA GLN A 530 -19.15 -24.04 16.80
C GLN A 530 -18.38 -25.20 16.17
N LEU A 531 -19.02 -25.86 15.19
CA LEU A 531 -18.38 -26.76 14.25
C LEU A 531 -19.04 -26.54 12.90
N THR A 532 -18.26 -26.25 11.86
CA THR A 532 -18.78 -26.05 10.51
C THR A 532 -17.81 -26.56 9.46
N VAL A 533 -18.23 -26.48 8.21
CA VAL A 533 -17.39 -26.68 7.02
C VAL A 533 -17.26 -25.32 6.33
N PRO A 534 -16.08 -24.97 5.78
CA PRO A 534 -15.90 -23.72 5.03
C PRO A 534 -16.97 -23.54 3.95
N GLU A 535 -17.59 -22.37 3.94
CA GLU A 535 -18.51 -21.94 2.90
C GLU A 535 -17.72 -21.30 1.76
N LYS A 536 -18.22 -21.43 0.53
CA LYS A 536 -17.63 -20.77 -0.63
C LYS A 536 -17.87 -19.26 -0.53
N GLY A 537 -16.82 -18.54 -0.12
CA GLY A 537 -16.78 -17.08 -0.06
C GLY A 537 -16.44 -16.48 -1.44
N GLU A 538 -15.55 -15.49 -1.45
CA GLU A 538 -14.95 -14.97 -2.69
C GLU A 538 -13.86 -15.90 -3.28
N GLY A 539 -13.47 -16.95 -2.55
CA GLY A 539 -12.51 -17.96 -2.99
C GLY A 539 -13.12 -19.09 -3.83
N GLU A 540 -12.26 -19.92 -4.41
CA GLU A 540 -12.65 -20.99 -5.32
C GLU A 540 -13.17 -22.25 -4.60
N VAL A 541 -12.78 -22.44 -3.34
CA VAL A 541 -13.05 -23.65 -2.53
C VAL A 541 -14.11 -23.40 -1.46
N GLY A 542 -14.94 -24.40 -1.22
CA GLY A 542 -15.91 -24.39 -0.13
C GLY A 542 -17.28 -24.93 -0.52
N ALA A 543 -18.17 -24.97 0.46
CA ALA A 543 -19.56 -25.36 0.25
C ALA A 543 -20.32 -24.29 -0.54
N GLY A 544 -20.97 -24.70 -1.64
CA GLY A 544 -21.79 -23.81 -2.47
C GLY A 544 -23.08 -23.32 -1.81
N ALA A 545 -23.37 -23.68 -0.56
CA ALA A 545 -24.52 -23.20 0.19
C ALA A 545 -24.17 -23.04 1.68
N PRO A 546 -24.91 -22.20 2.43
CA PRO A 546 -24.66 -21.99 3.85
C PRO A 546 -24.66 -23.30 4.66
N MET A 547 -23.66 -23.48 5.52
CA MET A 547 -23.44 -24.66 6.32
C MET A 547 -23.84 -24.42 7.79
N PRO A 548 -24.67 -25.27 8.40
CA PRO A 548 -25.16 -25.05 9.75
C PRO A 548 -24.09 -25.37 10.78
N ASN A 549 -24.18 -24.72 11.95
CA ASN A 549 -23.37 -25.12 13.11
C ASN A 549 -23.74 -26.55 13.58
N LEU A 550 -22.78 -27.47 13.46
CA LEU A 550 -22.92 -28.88 13.80
C LEU A 550 -22.75 -29.17 15.31
N ALA A 551 -22.24 -28.22 16.09
CA ALA A 551 -22.05 -28.34 17.54
C ALA A 551 -23.34 -28.03 18.33
N ILE A 552 -24.39 -28.80 18.09
CA ILE A 552 -25.74 -28.57 18.64
C ILE A 552 -25.85 -28.64 20.18
N ALA A 553 -24.85 -29.20 20.87
CA ALA A 553 -24.79 -29.25 22.34
C ALA A 553 -23.87 -28.15 22.92
N GLY A 554 -23.43 -27.19 22.09
CA GLY A 554 -22.49 -26.14 22.46
C GLY A 554 -21.07 -26.67 22.62
N LYS A 555 -20.32 -26.08 23.54
CA LYS A 555 -18.91 -26.44 23.82
C LYS A 555 -18.82 -27.89 24.31
N GLY A 556 -17.92 -28.68 23.74
CA GLY A 556 -17.73 -30.05 24.18
C GLY A 556 -17.06 -30.97 23.18
N ARG A 557 -17.14 -32.27 23.48
CA ARG A 557 -16.61 -33.34 22.64
C ARG A 557 -17.72 -33.94 21.79
N TYR A 558 -17.39 -34.12 20.52
CA TYR A 558 -18.26 -34.67 19.51
C TYR A 558 -17.60 -35.87 18.83
N ARG A 559 -18.44 -36.62 18.14
CA ARG A 559 -18.06 -37.71 17.25
C ARG A 559 -18.49 -37.31 15.85
N LEU A 560 -17.56 -37.44 14.93
CA LEU A 560 -17.74 -37.21 13.51
C LEU A 560 -17.76 -38.57 12.83
N ARG A 561 -18.89 -38.96 12.24
CA ARG A 561 -18.95 -40.16 11.39
C ARG A 561 -19.05 -39.74 9.94
N VAL A 562 -18.04 -40.12 9.17
CA VAL A 562 -17.89 -39.83 7.74
C VAL A 562 -18.25 -41.08 6.97
N TYR A 563 -19.14 -40.92 6.00
CA TYR A 563 -19.49 -41.94 5.04
C TYR A 563 -19.09 -41.43 3.66
N VAL A 564 -18.35 -42.22 2.90
CA VAL A 564 -17.88 -41.89 1.55
C VAL A 564 -18.32 -42.99 0.60
N ARG A 565 -18.81 -42.59 -0.57
CA ARG A 565 -19.08 -43.50 -1.68
C ARG A 565 -18.80 -42.82 -3.01
N VAL A 566 -18.39 -43.62 -3.97
CA VAL A 566 -18.18 -43.21 -5.36
C VAL A 566 -19.23 -43.91 -6.22
N GLY A 567 -19.93 -43.16 -7.06
CA GLY A 567 -20.92 -43.72 -7.98
C GLY A 567 -20.97 -42.98 -9.31
N ASP A 568 -21.93 -43.35 -10.15
CA ASP A 568 -22.07 -42.79 -11.51
C ASP A 568 -22.31 -41.27 -11.54
N ALA A 569 -22.74 -40.68 -10.41
CA ALA A 569 -22.98 -39.25 -10.26
C ALA A 569 -21.80 -38.50 -9.61
N GLY A 570 -20.65 -39.16 -9.42
CA GLY A 570 -19.47 -38.62 -8.74
C GLY A 570 -19.36 -39.09 -7.29
N GLU A 571 -18.47 -38.43 -6.56
CA GLU A 571 -18.18 -38.71 -5.15
C GLU A 571 -19.22 -38.05 -4.22
N GLU A 572 -19.73 -38.82 -3.26
CA GLU A 572 -20.74 -38.34 -2.29
C GLU A 572 -20.30 -38.58 -0.85
N HIS A 573 -20.34 -37.52 -0.05
CA HIS A 573 -19.97 -37.54 1.36
C HIS A 573 -21.16 -37.27 2.26
N LEU A 574 -21.27 -38.07 3.32
CA LEU A 574 -22.20 -37.81 4.43
C LEU A 574 -21.42 -37.71 5.74
N VAL A 575 -21.49 -36.54 6.36
CA VAL A 575 -20.83 -36.23 7.62
C VAL A 575 -21.88 -36.07 8.71
N VAL A 576 -21.82 -36.94 9.72
CA VAL A 576 -22.75 -36.92 10.85
C VAL A 576 -22.01 -36.59 12.14
N VAL A 577 -22.36 -35.47 12.75
CA VAL A 577 -21.82 -35.00 14.03
C VAL A 577 -22.82 -35.30 15.15
N PHE A 578 -22.35 -35.85 16.27
CA PHE A 578 -23.18 -36.08 17.45
C PHE A 578 -22.36 -35.99 18.74
N PRO A 579 -22.98 -35.62 19.88
CA PRO A 579 -22.27 -35.57 21.16
C PRO A 579 -21.68 -36.93 21.54
N GLY A 580 -20.41 -36.95 21.99
CA GLY A 580 -19.79 -38.19 22.45
C GLY A 580 -18.37 -38.00 22.99
N ALA A 581 -18.06 -38.66 24.11
CA ALA A 581 -16.79 -38.48 24.82
C ALA A 581 -15.66 -39.42 24.35
N SER A 582 -15.96 -40.39 23.49
CA SER A 582 -14.98 -41.37 23.01
C SER A 582 -13.87 -40.70 22.22
N ARG A 583 -12.62 -41.07 22.52
CA ARG A 583 -11.42 -40.64 21.78
C ARG A 583 -10.96 -41.66 20.74
N LYS A 584 -11.60 -42.83 20.67
CA LYS A 584 -11.18 -43.91 19.77
C LYS A 584 -11.61 -43.58 18.34
N ARG A 585 -10.75 -43.82 17.35
CA ARG A 585 -11.20 -43.98 15.97
C ARG A 585 -11.92 -45.32 15.82
N LEU A 586 -12.97 -45.38 15.02
CA LEU A 586 -13.64 -46.61 14.63
C LEU A 586 -13.75 -46.65 13.11
N GLU A 587 -13.24 -47.71 12.52
CA GLU A 587 -13.51 -48.06 11.12
C GLU A 587 -14.67 -49.06 11.12
N LEU A 588 -15.75 -48.74 10.40
CA LEU A 588 -16.93 -49.58 10.29
C LEU A 588 -16.89 -50.27 8.93
N LYS A 589 -16.55 -51.55 8.93
CA LYS A 589 -16.48 -52.34 7.70
C LYS A 589 -17.86 -52.46 7.02
N PRO A 590 -17.95 -52.25 5.69
CA PRO A 590 -19.11 -52.52 4.83
C PRO A 590 -19.90 -53.78 5.22
#